data_AF-X0ZUK9-F1
#
_entry.id   AF-X0ZUK9-F1
#
_cell.length_a   1.000
_cell.length_b   1.000
_cell.length_c   1.000
_cell.angle_alpha   90.00
_cell.angle_beta   90.00
_cell.angle_gamma   90.00
#
_symmetry.space_group_name_H-M   'P 1'
#
loop_
_entity.id
_entity.type
_entity.pdbx_description
1 polymer ?
#
loop_
_entity_poly.entity_id
_entity_poly.type
_entity_poly.pdbx_seq_one_letter_code
_entity_poly.pdbx_strand_id
1 'polypeptide(L)' 'VYNAIVWQCRRTAPICDQLKKKELAGIIQKKTGLVVDAYFSGTKIKWILDNVDGVIEKAQKGEILLSFITLTLSL' A
#
# COMPACT_ATOMS: atom_id res chain seq x y z
N VAL A 1 4.07 -5.41 12.45
CA VAL A 1 2.99 -6.30 11.95
C VAL A 1 1.67 -5.66 12.32
N TYR A 2 0.72 -5.55 11.38
CA TYR A 2 -0.51 -4.76 11.52
C TYR A 2 -1.72 -5.55 11.00
N ASN A 3 -2.93 -5.17 11.42
CA ASN A 3 -4.17 -5.78 10.94
C ASN A 3 -4.32 -5.62 9.42
N ALA A 4 -4.99 -6.58 8.77
CA ALA A 4 -5.25 -6.53 7.35
C ALA A 4 -6.06 -5.27 6.99
N ILE A 5 -5.53 -4.44 6.09
CA ILE A 5 -6.23 -3.26 5.58
C ILE A 5 -7.09 -3.69 4.39
N VAL A 6 -8.39 -3.84 4.65
CA VAL A 6 -9.38 -4.28 3.66
C VAL A 6 -9.45 -3.30 2.48
N TRP A 7 -9.78 -3.81 1.29
CA TRP A 7 -9.90 -3.02 0.05
C TRP A 7 -10.88 -1.85 0.17
N GLN A 8 -11.94 -1.99 0.98
CA GLN A 8 -12.91 -0.92 1.28
C GLN A 8 -12.33 0.22 2.13
N CYS A 9 -11.17 0.02 2.77
CA CYS A 9 -10.59 1.02 3.63
C CYS A 9 -10.12 2.24 2.83
N ARG A 10 -10.70 3.41 3.12
CA ARG A 10 -10.39 4.69 2.47
C ARG A 10 -9.36 5.54 3.21
N ARG A 11 -8.71 5.01 4.26
CA ARG A 11 -7.77 5.77 5.10
C ARG A 11 -6.55 6.32 4.35
N THR A 12 -6.24 5.74 3.19
CA THR A 12 -5.13 6.17 2.33
C THR A 12 -5.55 7.12 1.22
N ALA A 13 -6.82 7.57 1.20
CA ALA A 13 -7.29 8.59 0.25
C ALA A 13 -6.46 9.89 0.30
N PRO A 14 -6.05 10.41 1.48
CA PRO A 14 -5.17 11.59 1.52
C PRO A 14 -3.80 11.35 0.85
N ILE A 15 -3.27 10.13 0.90
CA ILE A 15 -2.04 9.75 0.20
C ILE A 15 -2.27 9.75 -1.31
N CYS A 16 -3.41 9.22 -1.78
CA CYS A 16 -3.81 9.30 -3.18
C CYS A 16 -3.93 10.74 -3.67
N ASP A 17 -4.49 11.64 -2.86
CA ASP A 17 -4.62 13.05 -3.22
C ASP A 17 -3.26 13.75 -3.28
N GLN A 18 -2.32 13.41 -2.38
CA GLN A 18 -0.94 13.89 -2.47
C GLN A 18 -0.23 13.40 -3.74
N LEU A 19 -0.45 12.15 -4.15
CA LEU A 19 0.11 11.60 -5.39
C LEU A 19 -0.46 12.30 -6.63
N LYS A 20 -1.76 12.63 -6.61
CA LYS A 20 -2.40 13.42 -7.66
C LYS A 20 -1.85 14.85 -7.71
N LYS A 21 -1.66 15.50 -6.55
CA LYS A 21 -1.04 16.84 -6.46
C LYS A 21 0.40 16.88 -6.97
N LYS A 22 1.12 15.78 -6.85
CA LYS A 22 2.48 15.63 -7.40
C LYS A 22 2.51 15.24 -8.89
N GLU A 23 1.36 15.23 -9.57
CA GLU A 23 1.20 14.84 -10.98
C GLU A 23 1.67 13.41 -11.30
N LEU A 24 1.83 12.57 -10.27
CA LEU A 24 2.30 11.20 -10.41
C LEU A 24 1.21 10.25 -10.92
N ALA A 25 -0.05 10.70 -10.93
CA ALA A 25 -1.18 9.87 -11.34
C ALA A 25 -1.05 9.35 -12.78
N GLY A 26 -0.61 10.19 -13.72
CA GLY A 26 -0.39 9.77 -15.10
C GLY A 26 0.76 8.77 -15.25
N ILE A 27 1.83 8.93 -14.48
CA ILE A 27 2.98 8.01 -14.50
C ILE A 27 2.58 6.64 -13.94
N ILE A 28 1.83 6.62 -12.83
CA ILE A 28 1.34 5.38 -12.21
C ILE A 28 0.41 4.64 -13.18
N GLN A 29 -0.52 5.35 -13.82
CA GLN A 29 -1.41 4.75 -14.80
C GLN A 29 -0.65 4.20 -16.01
N LYS A 30 0.34 4.94 -16.52
CA LYS A 30 1.17 4.48 -17.66
C LYS A 30 2.00 3.24 -17.32
N LYS A 31 2.53 3.14 -16.09
CA LYS A 31 3.38 2.03 -15.66
C LYS A 31 2.60 0.79 -15.22
N THR A 32 1.44 0.98 -14.59
CA THR A 32 0.70 -0.10 -13.92
C THR A 32 -0.65 -0.41 -14.56
N GLY A 33 -1.17 0.48 -15.41
CA GLY A 33 -2.54 0.42 -15.91
C GLY A 33 -3.60 0.81 -14.88
N LEU A 34 -3.21 1.10 -13.63
CA LEU A 34 -4.13 1.36 -12.52
C LEU A 34 -4.34 2.86 -12.28
N VAL A 35 -5.54 3.21 -11.82
CA VAL A 35 -5.85 4.56 -11.33
C VAL A 35 -5.33 4.76 -9.91
N VAL A 36 -4.95 5.99 -9.57
CA VAL A 36 -4.57 6.34 -8.20
C VAL A 36 -5.82 6.42 -7.32
N ASP A 37 -6.13 5.30 -6.68
CA ASP A 37 -7.25 5.18 -5.75
C ASP A 37 -6.88 4.41 -4.49
N ALA A 38 -7.54 4.75 -3.38
CA ALA A 38 -7.34 4.11 -2.08
C ALA A 38 -7.79 2.64 -2.07
N TYR A 39 -8.47 2.16 -3.11
CA TYR A 39 -8.86 0.76 -3.31
C TYR A 39 -7.66 -0.18 -3.40
N PHE A 40 -6.60 0.23 -4.09
CA PHE A 40 -5.45 -0.63 -4.35
C PHE A 40 -4.53 -0.79 -3.13
N SER A 41 -3.72 -1.84 -3.15
CA SER A 41 -2.81 -2.19 -2.05
C SER A 41 -1.63 -1.22 -1.93
N GLY A 42 -1.13 -0.64 -3.03
CA GLY A 42 0.10 0.15 -3.04
C GLY A 42 0.14 1.27 -1.99
N THR A 43 -0.94 2.04 -1.85
CA THR A 43 -1.00 3.13 -0.86
C THR A 43 -1.16 2.63 0.58
N LYS A 44 -1.76 1.45 0.77
CA LYS A 44 -1.90 0.79 2.08
C LYS A 44 -0.55 0.31 2.60
N ILE A 45 0.30 -0.22 1.72
CA ILE A 45 1.66 -0.64 2.05
C ILE A 45 2.48 0.55 2.53
N LYS A 46 2.47 1.65 1.77
CA LYS A 46 3.13 2.90 2.17
C LYS A 46 2.64 3.37 3.54
N TRP A 47 1.33 3.33 3.77
CA TRP A 47 0.74 3.71 5.06
C TRP A 47 1.26 2.84 6.22
N ILE A 48 1.32 1.52 6.04
CA ILE A 48 1.84 0.60 7.09
C ILE A 48 3.31 0.89 7.39
N LEU A 49 4.13 1.13 6.35
CA LEU A 49 5.54 1.47 6.54
C LEU A 49 5.73 2.79 7.29
N ASP A 50 4.86 3.77 7.04
CA ASP A 50 4.97 5.11 7.67
C ASP A 50 4.38 5.17 9.08
N ASN A 51 3.42 4.32 9.42
CA ASN A 51 2.65 4.40 10.66
C ASN A 51 2.99 3.32 11.69
N VAL A 52 3.73 2.27 11.30
CA VAL A 52 4.06 1.17 12.21
C VAL A 52 5.56 1.18 12.50
N ASP A 53 5.90 1.55 13.73
CA ASP A 53 7.28 1.65 14.18
C ASP A 53 8.04 0.32 14.02
N GLY A 54 9.30 0.41 13.59
CA GLY A 54 10.19 -0.73 13.39
C GLY A 54 9.86 -1.63 12.19
N VAL A 55 8.78 -1.35 11.44
CA VAL A 55 8.43 -2.15 10.25
C VAL A 55 9.40 -1.89 9.10
N ILE A 56 9.89 -0.67 8.92
CA ILE A 56 10.85 -0.35 7.86
C ILE A 56 12.16 -1.13 8.07
N GLU A 57 12.70 -1.14 9.28
CA GLU A 57 13.94 -1.87 9.60
C GLU A 57 13.81 -3.37 9.37
N LYS A 58 12.68 -3.95 9.81
CA LYS A 58 12.39 -5.38 9.61
C LYS A 58 12.13 -5.71 8.14
N ALA A 59 11.50 -4.82 7.38
CA ALA A 59 11.32 -4.97 5.94
C ALA A 59 12.65 -4.96 5.20
N GLN A 60 13.60 -4.11 5.60
CA GLN A 60 14.96 -4.09 5.04
C GLN A 60 15.75 -5.37 5.35
N LYS A 61 15.50 -5.99 6.50
CA LYS A 61 16.09 -7.29 6.89
C LYS A 61 15.40 -8.50 6.25
N GLY A 62 14.31 -8.30 5.49
CA GLY A 62 13.53 -9.39 4.89
C GLY A 62 12.68 -10.17 5.90
N GLU A 63 12.48 -9.66 7.11
CA GLU A 63 11.71 -10.30 8.18
C GLU A 63 10.19 -10.06 8.07
N ILE A 64 9.75 -9.37 7.02
CA ILE A 64 8.34 -9.04 6.79
C ILE A 64 7.92 -9.51 5.41
N LEU A 65 6.83 -10.28 5.41
CA LEU A 65 6.15 -10.72 4.20
C LEU A 65 4.88 -9.90 3.98
N LEU A 66 4.62 -9.60 2.71
CA LEU A 66 3.42 -8.91 2.29
C LEU A 66 2.54 -9.91 1.54
N SER A 67 1.36 -10.17 2.08
CA SER A 67 0.44 -11.15 1.52
C SER A 67 -0.88 -10.50 1.12
N PHE A 68 -1.50 -11.06 0.08
CA PHE A 68 -2.89 -10.81 -0.28
C PHE A 68 -3.75 -11.95 0.28
N ILE A 69 -5.05 -11.73 0.44
CA ILE A 69 -5.96 -12.73 1.02
C ILE A 69 -5.86 -14.10 0.32
N THR A 70 -5.67 -14.11 -1.00
CA THR A 70 -5.48 -15.33 -1.79
C THR A 70 -4.23 -16.10 -1.41
N LEU A 71 -3.15 -15.41 -1.02
CA LEU A 71 -1.89 -16.03 -0.64
C LEU A 71 -1.94 -16.61 0.79
N THR A 72 -2.76 -16.04 1.67
CA THR A 72 -2.90 -16.50 3.05
C THR A 72 -3.73 -17.78 3.17
N LEU A 73 -4.60 -18.08 2.20
CA LEU A 73 -5.43 -19.30 2.17
C LEU A 73 -4.72 -20.54 1.61
N SER A 74 -3.49 -20.39 1.08
CA SER A 74 -2.72 -21.50 0.48
C SER A 74 -1.69 -22.13 1.43
N LEU A 75 -1.81 -21.90 2.74
CA LEU A 75 -0.95 -22.48 3.78
C LEU A 75 -1.79 -23.16 4.86
#